data_AF-B4UF81-F1
#
_entry.id   AF-B4UF81-F1
#
_cell.length_a   1.000
_cell.length_b   1.000
_cell.length_c   1.000
_cell.angle_alpha   90.00
_cell.angle_beta   90.00
_cell.angle_gamma   90.00
#
_symmetry.space_group_name_H-M   'P 1'
#
loop_
_entity.id
_entity.type
_entity.pdbx_description
1 polymer ?
#
loop_
_entity_poly.entity_id
_entity_poly.type
_entity_poly.pdbx_seq_one_letter_code
_entity_poly.pdbx_strand_id
1 'polypeptide(L)'
;MTMLRTALALGLWLAAGAAAAQARKPAPAPSAGQGCVDCHQQRTPAIVADWKASRHAAVQVDCATCHGDAHRGNDDVAKALIPTPETCAQCHEAQVAQFKKGKHALAWASVKAMPTFHYQPLAIREGLKGCGGCHKLGLKSPAELKELKEASGGFGVASCDACHTRHLFSKAEARRPEACQTCHMGFDHPQWEMYSGSKHGVRNALKQQKAIPEDAAAPTCQTCHMQEGNHEVRTAWGFLALRLPFPEDDPQWKADRITILQGLGVLDPKGNPTARLDAVKGADMARLTQEAFDAERAKTLRTCNPCHSANFAKEQLRQSEGLLRDADHLMAEGIREVAALYQDGVLQKPKGYASAFPDLLTFHDAPTPVEQTLFVMFLEHRMRAFQGAFHANPDYANWYGWSELQRDLVEIRAMAEDMRRVARKPAAKAAAKPRPSPTPAAKPKP
;
A
#
# COMPACT_ATOMS: atom_id res chain seq x y z
N MET A 1 -1.73 -66.26 66.02
CA MET A 1 -2.75 -66.97 66.81
C MET A 1 -4.06 -66.96 66.03
N THR A 2 -4.63 -68.17 65.83
CA THR A 2 -6.03 -68.50 65.52
C THR A 2 -6.69 -67.75 64.36
N MET A 3 -6.72 -68.28 63.12
CA MET A 3 -7.67 -69.30 62.62
C MET A 3 -9.14 -69.06 62.98
N LEU A 4 -9.97 -68.78 61.97
CA LEU A 4 -11.15 -69.61 61.70
C LEU A 4 -11.64 -69.45 60.25
N ARG A 5 -11.76 -70.61 59.58
CA ARG A 5 -12.36 -70.83 58.27
C ARG A 5 -13.86 -71.03 58.44
N THR A 6 -14.66 -70.49 57.52
CA THR A 6 -15.97 -71.06 57.18
C THR A 6 -16.23 -70.83 55.69
N ALA A 7 -16.19 -71.93 54.95
CA ALA A 7 -16.62 -72.03 53.56
C ALA A 7 -18.12 -72.27 53.53
N LEU A 8 -18.86 -71.59 52.65
CA LEU A 8 -20.22 -71.98 52.29
C LEU A 8 -20.50 -71.74 50.79
N ALA A 9 -20.66 -72.87 50.11
CA ALA A 9 -21.57 -73.21 49.01
C ALA A 9 -21.75 -72.28 47.80
N LEU A 10 -21.41 -72.88 46.65
CA LEU A 10 -21.84 -72.56 45.29
C LEU A 10 -23.35 -72.30 45.16
N GLY A 11 -23.68 -71.23 44.44
CA GLY A 11 -24.97 -71.02 43.78
C GLY A 11 -24.75 -70.29 42.46
N LEU A 12 -24.43 -71.04 41.40
CA LEU A 12 -24.28 -70.50 40.05
C LEU A 12 -25.69 -70.31 39.44
N TRP A 13 -26.23 -69.08 39.50
CA TRP A 13 -27.41 -68.70 38.72
C TRP A 13 -26.97 -68.22 37.34
N LEU A 14 -27.15 -69.07 36.33
CA LEU A 14 -27.07 -68.70 34.92
C LEU A 14 -28.32 -67.90 34.55
N ALA A 15 -28.26 -66.58 34.71
CA ALA A 15 -29.21 -65.67 34.07
C ALA A 15 -28.77 -65.45 32.62
N ALA A 16 -29.45 -66.10 31.68
CA ALA A 16 -29.34 -65.81 30.26
C ALA A 16 -29.96 -64.42 29.99
N GLY A 17 -29.15 -63.37 30.15
CA GLY A 17 -29.49 -62.02 29.72
C GLY A 17 -29.42 -61.94 28.19
N ALA A 18 -30.59 -61.88 27.54
CA ALA A 18 -30.68 -61.53 26.14
C ALA A 18 -30.06 -60.13 25.94
N ALA A 19 -28.88 -60.08 25.33
CA ALA A 19 -28.26 -58.84 24.89
C ALA A 19 -29.11 -58.26 23.76
N ALA A 20 -30.06 -57.39 24.12
CA ALA A 20 -30.70 -56.51 23.16
C ALA A 20 -29.59 -55.65 22.53
N ALA A 21 -29.29 -55.92 21.26
CA ALA A 21 -28.43 -55.07 20.45
C ALA A 21 -29.10 -53.70 20.36
N GLN A 22 -28.67 -52.76 21.22
CA GLN A 22 -28.99 -51.35 21.07
C GLN A 22 -28.39 -50.93 19.73
N ALA A 23 -29.23 -50.74 18.71
CA ALA A 23 -28.83 -50.11 17.48
C ALA A 23 -28.19 -48.77 17.83
N ARG A 24 -26.87 -48.65 17.62
CA ARG A 24 -26.17 -47.36 17.70
C ARG A 24 -26.93 -46.43 16.76
N LYS A 25 -27.53 -45.37 17.32
CA LYS A 25 -28.05 -44.27 16.51
C LYS A 25 -26.92 -43.86 15.56
N PRO A 26 -27.16 -43.76 14.24
CA PRO A 26 -26.15 -43.26 13.33
C PRO A 26 -25.68 -41.91 13.85
N ALA A 27 -24.36 -41.71 13.88
CA ALA A 27 -23.79 -40.42 14.22
C ALA A 27 -24.48 -39.37 13.34
N PRO A 28 -24.88 -38.21 13.90
CA PRO A 28 -25.44 -37.14 13.08
C PRO A 28 -24.48 -36.88 11.92
N ALA A 29 -25.02 -36.70 10.72
CA ALA A 29 -24.21 -36.38 9.55
C ALA A 29 -23.28 -35.21 9.92
N PRO A 30 -21.98 -35.29 9.60
CA PRO A 30 -21.06 -34.19 9.88
C PRO A 30 -21.69 -32.91 9.34
N SER A 31 -21.69 -31.85 10.14
CA SER A 31 -22.07 -30.52 9.63
C SER A 31 -21.25 -30.25 8.36
N ALA A 32 -21.77 -29.46 7.43
CA ALA A 32 -21.06 -29.14 6.19
C ALA A 32 -19.59 -28.71 6.47
N GLY A 33 -19.36 -27.97 7.56
CA GLY A 33 -18.04 -27.62 8.07
C GLY A 33 -17.13 -28.78 8.46
N GLN A 34 -17.63 -29.85 9.07
CA GLN A 34 -16.79 -31.00 9.47
C GLN A 34 -16.28 -31.77 8.24
N GLY A 35 -17.10 -31.91 7.19
CA GLY A 35 -16.67 -32.49 5.92
C GLY A 35 -15.53 -31.71 5.26
N CYS A 36 -15.59 -30.37 5.32
CA CYS A 36 -14.51 -29.51 4.86
C CYS A 36 -13.21 -29.78 5.65
N VAL A 37 -13.30 -29.79 6.99
CA VAL A 37 -12.15 -30.00 7.87
C VAL A 37 -11.51 -31.37 7.65
N ASP A 38 -12.29 -32.43 7.55
CA ASP A 38 -11.78 -33.80 7.41
C ASP A 38 -10.96 -33.99 6.13
N CYS A 39 -11.43 -33.42 5.01
CA CYS A 39 -10.72 -33.45 3.73
C CYS A 39 -9.50 -32.51 3.74
N HIS A 40 -9.69 -31.24 4.14
CA HIS A 40 -8.61 -30.26 4.13
C HIS A 40 -7.52 -30.52 5.18
N GLN A 41 -7.80 -31.30 6.22
CA GLN A 41 -6.77 -31.77 7.14
C GLN A 41 -5.72 -32.63 6.42
N GLN A 42 -6.11 -33.31 5.34
CA GLN A 42 -5.21 -34.13 4.51
C GLN A 42 -4.64 -33.33 3.33
N ARG A 43 -5.43 -32.42 2.73
CA ARG A 43 -5.02 -31.65 1.54
C ARG A 43 -4.23 -30.38 1.85
N THR A 44 -4.65 -29.64 2.86
CA THR A 44 -4.08 -28.34 3.26
C THR A 44 -4.00 -28.25 4.80
N PRO A 45 -3.19 -29.12 5.44
CA PRO A 45 -3.17 -29.27 6.90
C PRO A 45 -2.86 -27.94 7.64
N ALA A 46 -2.02 -27.09 7.07
CA ALA A 46 -1.66 -25.79 7.65
C ALA A 46 -2.85 -24.82 7.69
N ILE A 47 -3.71 -24.79 6.66
CA ILE A 47 -4.92 -23.96 6.64
C ILE A 47 -5.87 -24.39 7.76
N VAL A 48 -6.04 -25.70 7.94
CA VAL A 48 -6.88 -26.25 9.01
C VAL A 48 -6.28 -25.96 10.38
N ALA A 49 -4.95 -26.04 10.52
CA ALA A 49 -4.26 -25.70 11.76
C ALA A 49 -4.47 -24.22 12.15
N ASP A 50 -4.31 -23.29 11.21
CA ASP A 50 -4.58 -21.87 11.41
C ASP A 50 -6.03 -21.61 11.82
N TRP A 51 -6.98 -22.20 11.09
CA TRP A 51 -8.40 -22.06 11.44
C TRP A 51 -8.69 -22.61 12.84
N LYS A 52 -8.19 -23.81 13.19
CA LYS A 52 -8.36 -24.39 14.54
C LYS A 52 -7.80 -23.51 15.64
N ALA A 53 -6.71 -22.78 15.37
CA ALA A 53 -6.11 -21.83 16.30
C ALA A 53 -6.82 -20.46 16.35
N SER A 54 -7.71 -20.18 15.39
CA SER A 54 -8.43 -18.91 15.28
C SER A 54 -9.56 -18.78 16.32
N ARG A 55 -9.98 -17.53 16.56
CA ARG A 55 -11.20 -17.28 17.34
C ARG A 55 -12.46 -17.73 16.62
N HIS A 56 -12.46 -17.75 15.29
CA HIS A 56 -13.60 -18.22 14.49
C HIS A 56 -13.94 -19.69 14.78
N ALA A 57 -12.93 -20.57 14.85
CA ALA A 57 -13.17 -21.96 15.25
C ALA A 57 -13.72 -22.07 16.69
N ALA A 58 -13.21 -21.26 17.61
CA ALA A 58 -13.67 -21.26 19.01
C ALA A 58 -15.14 -20.83 19.16
N VAL A 59 -15.66 -20.01 18.25
CA VAL A 59 -17.07 -19.59 18.21
C VAL A 59 -17.87 -20.31 17.11
N GLN A 60 -17.35 -21.43 16.59
CA GLN A 60 -18.03 -22.30 15.63
C GLN A 60 -18.36 -21.67 14.26
N VAL A 61 -17.60 -20.66 13.84
CA VAL A 61 -17.60 -20.20 12.43
C VAL A 61 -16.79 -21.19 11.61
N ASP A 62 -17.48 -21.99 10.79
CA ASP A 62 -16.89 -23.06 9.99
C ASP A 62 -16.44 -22.58 8.60
N CYS A 63 -15.82 -23.49 7.83
CA CYS A 63 -15.30 -23.17 6.49
C CYS A 63 -16.42 -22.72 5.54
N ALA A 64 -17.57 -23.40 5.59
CA ALA A 64 -18.69 -23.15 4.69
C ALA A 64 -19.37 -21.80 4.96
N THR A 65 -19.31 -21.30 6.20
CA THR A 65 -19.80 -19.96 6.57
C THR A 65 -19.13 -18.86 5.73
N CYS A 66 -17.83 -19.01 5.42
CA CYS A 66 -17.09 -18.04 4.62
C CYS A 66 -17.01 -18.41 3.12
N HIS A 67 -16.85 -19.70 2.81
CA HIS A 67 -16.56 -20.18 1.45
C HIS A 67 -17.76 -20.80 0.72
N GLY A 68 -18.93 -20.91 1.37
CA GLY A 68 -20.08 -21.65 0.88
C GLY A 68 -19.89 -23.18 0.95
N ASP A 69 -20.92 -23.92 0.55
CA ASP A 69 -21.01 -25.39 0.63
C ASP A 69 -21.12 -26.07 -0.75
N ALA A 70 -20.97 -25.29 -1.82
CA ALA A 70 -21.13 -25.75 -3.21
C ALA A 70 -19.93 -26.58 -3.71
N HIS A 71 -18.74 -26.39 -3.14
CA HIS A 71 -17.55 -27.21 -3.41
C HIS A 71 -17.59 -28.49 -2.55
N ARG A 72 -17.45 -29.65 -3.21
CA ARG A 72 -17.55 -30.96 -2.55
C ARG A 72 -16.43 -31.94 -2.95
N GLY A 73 -15.61 -31.60 -3.94
CA GLY A 73 -14.51 -32.47 -4.39
C GLY A 73 -13.54 -31.78 -5.33
N ASN A 74 -12.45 -32.46 -5.69
CA ASN A 74 -11.33 -31.86 -6.44
C ASN A 74 -11.74 -31.22 -7.78
N ASP A 75 -12.79 -31.73 -8.43
CA ASP A 75 -13.22 -31.26 -9.75
C ASP A 75 -14.11 -30.01 -9.70
N ASP A 76 -14.47 -29.53 -8.51
CA ASP A 76 -15.35 -28.38 -8.35
C ASP A 76 -14.84 -27.29 -7.41
N VAL A 77 -13.52 -27.20 -7.23
CA VAL A 77 -12.84 -26.14 -6.46
C VAL A 77 -13.30 -24.73 -6.86
N ALA A 78 -13.59 -24.51 -8.14
CA ALA A 78 -14.08 -23.22 -8.64
C ALA A 78 -15.43 -22.77 -8.06
N LYS A 79 -16.20 -23.68 -7.46
CA LYS A 79 -17.47 -23.38 -6.77
C LYS A 79 -17.28 -22.83 -5.36
N ALA A 80 -16.09 -22.94 -4.78
CA ALA A 80 -15.78 -22.28 -3.52
C ALA A 80 -15.80 -20.76 -3.72
N LEU A 81 -16.41 -20.06 -2.76
CA LEU A 81 -16.44 -18.60 -2.71
C LEU A 81 -15.16 -18.08 -2.06
N ILE A 82 -14.72 -16.89 -2.48
CA ILE A 82 -13.68 -16.15 -1.78
C ILE A 82 -14.37 -15.03 -1.01
N PRO A 83 -14.21 -14.96 0.33
CA PRO A 83 -14.88 -13.96 1.14
C PRO A 83 -14.56 -12.53 0.69
N THR A 84 -15.58 -11.69 0.61
CA THR A 84 -15.45 -10.24 0.40
C THR A 84 -15.77 -9.51 1.72
N PRO A 85 -15.55 -8.19 1.82
CA PRO A 85 -16.01 -7.42 2.98
C PRO A 85 -17.49 -7.62 3.32
N GLU A 86 -18.34 -7.91 2.33
CA GLU A 86 -19.76 -8.20 2.51
C GLU A 86 -19.99 -9.51 3.27
N THR A 87 -19.15 -10.53 3.04
CA THR A 87 -19.16 -11.76 3.85
C THR A 87 -18.84 -11.43 5.31
N CYS A 88 -17.82 -10.60 5.54
CA CYS A 88 -17.42 -10.20 6.90
C CYS A 88 -18.46 -9.33 7.60
N ALA A 89 -19.18 -8.47 6.85
CA ALA A 89 -20.15 -7.52 7.38
C ALA A 89 -21.35 -8.19 8.05
N GLN A 90 -21.62 -9.46 7.74
CA GLN A 90 -22.69 -10.24 8.40
C GLN A 90 -22.48 -10.38 9.91
N CYS A 91 -21.24 -10.28 10.38
CA CYS A 91 -20.90 -10.32 11.82
C CYS A 91 -20.04 -9.13 12.29
N HIS A 92 -19.31 -8.47 11.38
CA HIS A 92 -18.37 -7.38 11.67
C HIS A 92 -18.77 -6.07 10.98
N GLU A 93 -20.07 -5.74 11.01
CA GLU A 93 -20.65 -4.57 10.34
C GLU A 93 -19.90 -3.27 10.69
N ALA A 94 -19.61 -3.03 11.97
CA ALA A 94 -18.95 -1.81 12.42
C ALA A 94 -17.54 -1.64 11.82
N GLN A 95 -16.73 -2.69 11.83
CA GLN A 95 -15.37 -2.66 11.28
C GLN A 95 -15.40 -2.50 9.76
N VAL A 96 -16.32 -3.18 9.07
CA VAL A 96 -16.48 -3.04 7.62
C VAL A 96 -16.95 -1.63 7.26
N ALA A 97 -17.90 -1.05 8.00
CA ALA A 97 -18.38 0.31 7.78
C ALA A 97 -17.25 1.35 7.97
N GLN A 98 -16.39 1.17 8.97
CA GLN A 98 -15.19 1.99 9.18
C GLN A 98 -14.19 1.82 8.03
N PHE A 99 -13.88 0.57 7.65
CA PHE A 99 -12.97 0.27 6.54
C PHE A 99 -13.43 0.92 5.23
N LYS A 100 -14.73 0.82 4.90
CA LYS A 100 -15.32 1.41 3.68
C LYS A 100 -15.19 2.93 3.62
N LYS A 101 -15.08 3.61 4.77
CA LYS A 101 -14.79 5.05 4.85
C LYS A 101 -13.29 5.36 4.76
N GLY A 102 -12.43 4.39 5.06
CA GLY A 102 -10.98 4.55 5.09
C GLY A 102 -10.35 4.55 3.70
N LYS A 103 -9.08 4.97 3.64
CA LYS A 103 -8.30 5.01 2.39
C LYS A 103 -8.02 3.64 1.79
N HIS A 104 -7.84 2.65 2.64
CA HIS A 104 -7.58 1.29 2.19
C HIS A 104 -8.72 0.71 1.33
N ALA A 105 -9.97 1.08 1.59
CA ALA A 105 -11.10 0.68 0.75
C ALA A 105 -11.03 1.26 -0.68
N LEU A 106 -10.35 2.39 -0.87
CA LEU A 106 -10.21 3.07 -2.17
C LEU A 106 -8.95 2.65 -2.94
N ALA A 107 -8.08 1.81 -2.36
CA ALA A 107 -6.77 1.48 -2.94
C ALA A 107 -6.87 0.90 -4.36
N TRP A 108 -7.86 0.04 -4.63
CA TRP A 108 -8.05 -0.55 -5.96
C TRP A 108 -8.45 0.49 -7.00
N ALA A 109 -9.34 1.42 -6.64
CA ALA A 109 -9.69 2.55 -7.50
C ALA A 109 -8.48 3.43 -7.79
N SER A 110 -7.60 3.67 -6.79
CA SER A 110 -6.37 4.45 -6.98
C SER A 110 -5.43 3.84 -8.00
N VAL A 111 -5.20 2.51 -7.96
CA VAL A 111 -4.30 1.87 -8.93
C VAL A 111 -4.90 1.85 -10.34
N LYS A 112 -6.21 1.66 -10.48
CA LYS A 112 -6.90 1.69 -11.78
C LYS A 112 -6.95 3.09 -12.40
N ALA A 113 -6.85 4.14 -11.59
CA ALA A 113 -6.79 5.53 -12.05
C ALA A 113 -5.42 5.97 -12.57
N MET A 114 -4.37 5.16 -12.40
CA MET A 114 -3.01 5.52 -12.83
C MET A 114 -2.87 5.49 -14.36
N PRO A 115 -2.41 6.58 -15.01
CA PRO A 115 -2.40 6.70 -16.47
C PRO A 115 -1.60 5.59 -17.17
N THR A 116 -0.46 5.20 -16.60
CA THR A 116 0.46 4.23 -17.21
C THR A 116 0.30 2.81 -16.65
N PHE A 117 -0.69 2.54 -15.80
CA PHE A 117 -0.90 1.20 -15.25
C PHE A 117 -1.06 0.13 -16.33
N HIS A 118 -1.66 0.49 -17.46
CA HIS A 118 -1.88 -0.39 -18.60
C HIS A 118 -0.62 -0.65 -19.44
N TYR A 119 0.48 0.07 -19.20
CA TYR A 119 1.76 -0.11 -19.89
C TYR A 119 2.64 -1.18 -19.23
N GLN A 120 2.28 -1.61 -18.01
CA GLN A 120 3.03 -2.62 -17.27
C GLN A 120 2.88 -4.02 -17.88
N PRO A 121 3.92 -4.87 -17.77
CA PRO A 121 3.83 -6.27 -18.18
C PRO A 121 2.64 -7.00 -17.55
N LEU A 122 2.04 -7.95 -18.28
CA LEU A 122 0.86 -8.70 -17.81
C LEU A 122 1.10 -9.37 -16.45
N ALA A 123 2.28 -9.93 -16.21
CA ALA A 123 2.61 -10.54 -14.92
C ALA A 123 2.60 -9.54 -13.75
N ILE A 124 2.98 -8.28 -13.98
CA ILE A 124 2.97 -7.20 -12.97
C ILE A 124 1.53 -6.75 -12.70
N ARG A 125 0.76 -6.53 -13.77
CA ARG A 125 -0.61 -6.02 -13.72
C ARG A 125 -1.63 -7.07 -13.27
N GLU A 126 -1.73 -8.16 -14.01
CA GLU A 126 -2.74 -9.22 -13.83
C GLU A 126 -2.28 -10.28 -12.82
N GLY A 127 -0.98 -10.60 -12.81
CA GLY A 127 -0.39 -11.53 -11.84
C GLY A 127 -0.23 -10.95 -10.42
N LEU A 128 -0.66 -9.70 -10.21
CA LEU A 128 -0.57 -8.97 -8.94
C LEU A 128 0.85 -8.95 -8.36
N LYS A 129 1.86 -8.83 -9.24
CA LYS A 129 3.28 -8.75 -8.87
C LYS A 129 3.81 -7.31 -8.77
N GLY A 130 3.00 -6.30 -9.11
CA GLY A 130 3.28 -4.88 -8.86
C GLY A 130 2.21 -4.23 -8.00
N CYS A 131 1.72 -3.06 -8.46
CA CYS A 131 0.79 -2.20 -7.70
C CYS A 131 -0.44 -2.98 -7.19
N GLY A 132 -1.00 -3.87 -8.02
CA GLY A 132 -2.15 -4.70 -7.65
C GLY A 132 -1.89 -5.64 -6.47
N GLY A 133 -0.63 -6.07 -6.23
CA GLY A 133 -0.26 -6.93 -5.11
C GLY A 133 -0.56 -6.32 -3.74
N CYS A 134 -0.37 -4.99 -3.62
CA CYS A 134 -0.65 -4.20 -2.43
C CYS A 134 -2.07 -3.60 -2.48
N HIS A 135 -2.47 -3.03 -3.62
CA HIS A 135 -3.73 -2.29 -3.76
C HIS A 135 -4.98 -3.19 -3.82
N LYS A 136 -4.83 -4.51 -3.97
CA LYS A 136 -5.93 -5.49 -3.90
C LYS A 136 -6.71 -5.46 -2.59
N LEU A 137 -6.22 -4.80 -1.54
CA LEU A 137 -7.00 -4.56 -0.33
C LEU A 137 -8.30 -3.76 -0.62
N GLY A 138 -8.29 -2.89 -1.63
CA GLY A 138 -9.43 -2.04 -1.96
C GLY A 138 -10.67 -2.79 -2.44
N LEU A 139 -11.81 -2.10 -2.35
CA LEU A 139 -13.11 -2.57 -2.83
C LEU A 139 -13.11 -2.67 -4.36
N LYS A 140 -13.84 -3.65 -4.87
CA LYS A 140 -13.89 -3.98 -6.30
C LYS A 140 -15.33 -4.21 -6.72
N SER A 141 -15.64 -3.82 -7.95
CA SER A 141 -16.92 -4.12 -8.58
C SER A 141 -17.05 -5.62 -8.87
N PRO A 142 -18.29 -6.14 -9.05
CA PRO A 142 -18.49 -7.54 -9.45
C PRO A 142 -17.74 -7.95 -10.73
N ALA A 143 -17.59 -7.03 -11.68
CA ALA A 143 -16.82 -7.26 -12.90
C ALA A 143 -15.32 -7.46 -12.61
N GLU A 144 -14.73 -6.61 -11.77
CA GLU A 144 -13.32 -6.71 -11.37
C GLU A 144 -13.06 -7.96 -10.52
N LEU A 145 -14.00 -8.36 -9.67
CA LEU A 145 -13.91 -9.61 -8.92
C LEU A 145 -13.88 -10.83 -9.85
N LYS A 146 -14.69 -10.81 -10.91
CA LYS A 146 -14.68 -11.86 -11.94
C LYS A 146 -13.35 -11.88 -12.70
N GLU A 147 -12.86 -10.72 -13.13
CA GLU A 147 -11.56 -10.58 -13.81
C GLU A 147 -10.43 -11.14 -12.95
N LEU A 148 -10.37 -10.79 -11.66
CA LEU A 148 -9.34 -11.32 -10.75
C LEU A 148 -9.45 -12.83 -10.54
N LYS A 149 -10.66 -13.38 -10.48
CA LYS A 149 -10.85 -14.83 -10.36
C LYS A 149 -10.28 -15.57 -11.57
N GLU A 150 -10.47 -15.02 -12.76
CA GLU A 150 -9.97 -15.58 -14.02
C GLU A 150 -8.45 -15.38 -14.18
N ALA A 151 -7.95 -14.19 -13.92
CA ALA A 151 -6.55 -13.81 -14.21
C ALA A 151 -5.55 -14.28 -13.14
N SER A 152 -5.98 -14.42 -11.87
CA SER A 152 -5.08 -14.68 -10.74
C SER A 152 -5.47 -15.90 -9.89
N GLY A 153 -6.43 -16.69 -10.36
CA GLY A 153 -6.97 -17.82 -9.59
C GLY A 153 -7.69 -17.37 -8.31
N GLY A 154 -8.17 -16.12 -8.27
CA GLY A 154 -8.86 -15.53 -7.12
C GLY A 154 -7.95 -14.84 -6.09
N PHE A 155 -6.64 -14.78 -6.31
CA PHE A 155 -5.76 -13.97 -5.48
C PHE A 155 -6.14 -12.49 -5.57
N GLY A 156 -6.26 -11.81 -4.43
CA GLY A 156 -6.65 -10.40 -4.38
C GLY A 156 -8.13 -10.11 -4.48
N VAL A 157 -9.01 -11.12 -4.51
CA VAL A 157 -10.44 -10.93 -4.29
C VAL A 157 -10.71 -10.46 -2.85
N ALA A 158 -10.08 -11.13 -1.87
CA ALA A 158 -10.22 -10.79 -0.46
C ALA A 158 -9.58 -9.44 -0.11
N SER A 159 -10.23 -8.74 0.82
CA SER A 159 -9.75 -7.47 1.39
C SER A 159 -9.41 -7.59 2.87
N CYS A 160 -10.22 -8.31 3.65
CA CYS A 160 -10.12 -8.30 5.11
C CYS A 160 -9.02 -9.22 5.69
N ASP A 161 -8.06 -9.66 4.88
CA ASP A 161 -6.96 -10.54 5.31
C ASP A 161 -5.57 -9.91 5.15
N ALA A 162 -5.51 -8.58 4.92
CA ALA A 162 -4.25 -7.88 4.74
C ALA A 162 -3.46 -7.68 6.04
N CYS A 163 -4.13 -7.38 7.16
CA CYS A 163 -3.46 -7.08 8.44
C CYS A 163 -3.52 -8.23 9.45
N HIS A 164 -4.63 -8.97 9.49
CA HIS A 164 -4.81 -10.18 10.28
C HIS A 164 -5.03 -11.33 9.30
N THR A 165 -3.96 -12.06 9.01
CA THR A 165 -3.93 -12.92 7.83
C THR A 165 -4.83 -14.14 7.99
N ARG A 166 -5.39 -14.58 6.86
CA ARG A 166 -6.12 -15.85 6.79
C ARG A 166 -5.13 -17.01 7.02
N HIS A 167 -5.49 -18.09 7.70
CA HIS A 167 -6.83 -18.40 8.25
C HIS A 167 -6.91 -18.23 9.78
N LEU A 168 -5.91 -17.58 10.38
CA LEU A 168 -5.83 -17.34 11.81
C LEU A 168 -6.67 -16.13 12.24
N PHE A 169 -6.71 -15.09 11.41
CA PHE A 169 -7.43 -13.83 11.65
C PHE A 169 -7.12 -13.23 13.05
N SER A 170 -5.84 -13.17 13.40
CA SER A 170 -5.39 -12.79 14.74
C SER A 170 -5.39 -11.27 14.96
N LYS A 171 -6.15 -10.81 15.96
CA LYS A 171 -6.05 -9.42 16.44
C LYS A 171 -4.66 -9.10 17.00
N ALA A 172 -3.97 -10.09 17.56
CA ALA A 172 -2.62 -9.89 18.09
C ALA A 172 -1.63 -9.62 16.96
N GLU A 173 -1.74 -10.37 15.86
CA GLU A 173 -0.97 -10.16 14.62
C GLU A 173 -1.26 -8.77 14.03
N ALA A 174 -2.53 -8.41 13.83
CA ALA A 174 -2.89 -7.11 13.24
C ALA A 174 -2.47 -5.89 14.09
N ARG A 175 -2.13 -6.07 15.36
CA ARG A 175 -1.63 -5.00 16.26
C ARG A 175 -0.11 -4.83 16.19
N ARG A 176 0.59 -5.70 15.45
CA ARG A 176 2.03 -5.64 15.24
C ARG A 176 2.36 -4.69 14.10
N PRO A 177 3.32 -3.76 14.25
CA PRO A 177 3.67 -2.85 13.16
C PRO A 177 4.18 -3.60 11.91
N GLU A 178 4.71 -4.81 12.07
CA GLU A 178 5.15 -5.71 10.99
C GLU A 178 4.00 -6.08 10.03
N ALA A 179 2.75 -6.06 10.49
CA ALA A 179 1.58 -6.30 9.62
C ALA A 179 1.44 -5.23 8.52
N CYS A 180 2.03 -4.04 8.72
CA CYS A 180 2.02 -2.96 7.73
C CYS A 180 3.19 -3.05 6.74
N GLN A 181 4.30 -3.71 7.13
CA GLN A 181 5.58 -3.60 6.42
C GLN A 181 5.50 -4.10 4.97
N THR A 182 4.67 -5.10 4.70
CA THR A 182 4.56 -5.75 3.38
C THR A 182 4.13 -4.79 2.27
N CYS A 183 3.42 -3.71 2.62
CA CYS A 183 2.97 -2.70 1.66
C CYS A 183 3.60 -1.34 1.91
N HIS A 184 3.85 -0.97 3.17
CA HIS A 184 4.34 0.35 3.56
C HIS A 184 5.87 0.36 3.69
N MET A 185 6.56 0.15 2.57
CA MET A 185 8.03 0.03 2.49
C MET A 185 8.58 0.55 1.16
N GLY A 186 9.90 0.62 1.02
CA GLY A 186 10.58 0.69 -0.28
C GLY A 186 10.70 2.07 -0.91
N PHE A 187 10.40 2.15 -2.22
CA PHE A 187 10.77 3.28 -3.07
C PHE A 187 10.02 4.57 -2.71
N ASP A 188 8.69 4.55 -2.78
CA ASP A 188 7.84 5.75 -2.74
C ASP A 188 7.27 6.08 -1.35
N HIS A 189 7.19 5.10 -0.47
CA HIS A 189 6.69 5.28 0.89
C HIS A 189 7.34 4.31 1.89
N PRO A 190 8.64 4.47 2.20
CA PRO A 190 9.37 3.63 3.15
C PRO A 190 8.99 3.91 4.62
N GLN A 191 7.70 3.85 4.93
CA GLN A 191 7.16 4.17 6.25
C GLN A 191 7.58 3.15 7.30
N TRP A 192 7.72 1.88 6.92
CA TRP A 192 8.29 0.85 7.77
C TRP A 192 9.74 1.16 8.14
N GLU A 193 10.59 1.51 7.18
CA GLU A 193 11.99 1.84 7.41
C GLU A 193 12.12 3.11 8.26
N MET A 194 11.30 4.13 7.97
CA MET A 194 11.23 5.34 8.78
C MET A 194 10.81 5.02 10.22
N TYR A 195 9.73 4.28 10.42
CA TYR A 195 9.22 3.91 11.74
C TYR A 195 10.22 3.03 12.50
N SER A 196 10.67 1.92 11.89
CA SER A 196 11.56 0.93 12.52
C SER A 196 12.92 1.53 12.88
N GLY A 197 13.43 2.47 12.07
CA GLY A 197 14.64 3.24 12.37
C GLY A 197 14.43 4.42 13.34
N SER A 198 13.19 4.82 13.63
CA SER A 198 12.90 5.89 14.59
C SER A 198 13.00 5.40 16.04
N LYS A 199 13.04 6.33 17.00
CA LYS A 199 12.94 5.96 18.43
C LYS A 199 11.64 5.27 18.79
N HIS A 200 10.54 5.52 18.08
CA HIS A 200 9.28 4.81 18.30
C HIS A 200 9.41 3.32 17.93
N GLY A 201 9.92 3.01 16.74
CA GLY A 201 10.07 1.64 16.27
C GLY A 201 11.14 0.86 17.04
N VAL A 202 12.30 1.47 17.30
CA VAL A 202 13.35 0.83 18.11
C VAL A 202 12.84 0.48 19.51
N ARG A 203 12.14 1.41 20.18
CA ARG A 203 11.54 1.13 21.50
C ARG A 203 10.47 0.06 21.41
N ASN A 204 9.67 0.04 20.34
CA ASN A 204 8.70 -1.03 20.14
C ASN A 204 9.40 -2.38 20.02
N ALA A 205 10.42 -2.53 19.17
CA ALA A 205 11.20 -3.75 19.04
C ALA A 205 11.80 -4.23 20.38
N LEU A 206 12.38 -3.32 21.16
CA LEU A 206 12.90 -3.64 22.50
C LEU A 206 11.80 -4.10 23.46
N LYS A 207 10.61 -3.50 23.40
CA LYS A 207 9.44 -3.93 24.19
C LYS A 207 8.98 -5.33 23.78
N GLN A 208 8.92 -5.61 22.47
CA GLN A 208 8.57 -6.94 21.97
C GLN A 208 9.55 -8.03 22.45
N GLN A 209 10.83 -7.67 22.57
CA GLN A 209 11.90 -8.54 23.09
C GLN A 209 11.93 -8.59 24.63
N LYS A 210 11.01 -7.90 25.31
CA LYS A 210 10.95 -7.78 26.78
C LYS A 210 12.21 -7.16 27.40
N ALA A 211 12.97 -6.39 26.61
CA ALA A 211 14.16 -5.67 27.07
C ALA A 211 13.80 -4.37 27.81
N ILE A 212 12.59 -3.87 27.61
CA ILE A 212 12.00 -2.74 28.36
C ILE A 212 10.59 -3.11 28.85
N PRO A 213 10.05 -2.42 29.87
CA PRO A 213 8.74 -2.71 30.44
C PRO A 213 7.57 -2.66 29.44
N GLU A 214 6.52 -3.43 29.72
CA GLU A 214 5.31 -3.50 28.88
C GLU A 214 4.49 -2.19 28.88
N ASP A 215 4.63 -1.33 29.89
CA ASP A 215 4.01 -0.02 29.95
C ASP A 215 4.88 1.09 29.33
N ALA A 216 6.06 0.76 28.81
CA ALA A 216 6.93 1.72 28.15
C ALA A 216 6.26 2.36 26.94
N ALA A 217 6.41 3.69 26.81
CA ALA A 217 6.01 4.47 25.65
C ALA A 217 6.72 3.96 24.38
N ALA A 218 5.99 3.22 23.55
CA ALA A 218 6.51 2.55 22.35
C ALA A 218 5.35 2.31 21.35
N PRO A 219 4.86 3.36 20.67
CA PRO A 219 3.70 3.26 19.80
C PRO A 219 3.99 2.37 18.58
N THR A 220 2.93 1.78 18.01
CA THR A 220 2.96 1.08 16.71
C THR A 220 2.27 1.93 15.64
N CYS A 221 2.33 1.48 14.38
CA CYS A 221 1.55 2.05 13.28
C CYS A 221 0.06 2.17 13.66
N GLN A 222 -0.48 1.11 14.25
CA GLN A 222 -1.87 1.01 14.68
C GLN A 222 -2.21 1.95 15.84
N THR A 223 -1.26 2.19 16.76
CA THR A 223 -1.46 3.19 17.83
C THR A 223 -1.80 4.56 17.23
N CYS A 224 -1.10 4.95 16.16
CA CYS A 224 -1.24 6.26 15.53
C CYS A 224 -2.39 6.33 14.50
N HIS A 225 -2.52 5.31 13.65
CA HIS A 225 -3.38 5.34 12.47
C HIS A 225 -4.69 4.56 12.61
N MET A 226 -4.81 3.71 13.62
CA MET A 226 -6.00 2.89 13.91
C MET A 226 -6.44 3.07 15.37
N GLN A 227 -6.51 4.34 15.80
CA GLN A 227 -6.87 4.73 17.16
C GLN A 227 -8.16 4.02 17.60
N GLU A 228 -8.16 3.49 18.82
CA GLU A 228 -9.30 2.74 19.40
C GLU A 228 -9.69 1.48 18.60
N GLY A 229 -8.85 1.03 17.66
CA GLY A 229 -9.16 -0.08 16.74
C GLY A 229 -10.05 0.31 15.56
N ASN A 230 -10.18 1.61 15.27
CA ASN A 230 -10.95 2.09 14.13
C ASN A 230 -10.29 1.69 12.80
N HIS A 231 -11.07 1.10 11.89
CA HIS A 231 -10.60 0.65 10.57
C HIS A 231 -10.61 1.75 9.49
N GLU A 232 -11.06 2.96 9.82
CA GLU A 232 -11.06 4.13 8.95
C GLU A 232 -9.66 4.77 8.89
N VAL A 233 -8.70 4.06 8.26
CA VAL A 233 -7.33 4.54 8.13
C VAL A 233 -7.28 5.73 7.17
N ARG A 234 -6.86 6.89 7.68
CA ARG A 234 -6.60 8.13 6.93
C ARG A 234 -5.68 9.05 7.72
N THR A 235 -5.13 10.06 7.04
CA THR A 235 -4.24 11.06 7.62
C THR A 235 -4.57 12.45 7.10
N ALA A 236 -4.15 13.49 7.83
CA ALA A 236 -4.40 14.88 7.46
C ALA A 236 -3.76 15.26 6.11
N TRP A 237 -2.51 14.83 5.90
CA TRP A 237 -1.73 15.15 4.70
C TRP A 237 -1.92 14.14 3.55
N GLY A 238 -2.58 13.00 3.80
CA GLY A 238 -2.76 11.95 2.79
C GLY A 238 -1.43 11.39 2.27
N PHE A 239 -1.47 10.79 1.08
CA PHE A 239 -0.27 10.23 0.43
C PHE A 239 0.62 11.33 -0.17
N LEU A 240 0.04 12.31 -0.85
CA LEU A 240 0.80 13.30 -1.64
C LEU A 240 1.28 14.51 -0.82
N ALA A 241 0.90 14.61 0.45
CA ALA A 241 1.07 15.82 1.26
C ALA A 241 0.40 17.07 0.65
N LEU A 242 -0.69 16.86 -0.09
CA LEU A 242 -1.50 17.90 -0.72
C LEU A 242 -2.88 18.00 -0.05
N ARG A 243 -3.44 19.22 0.00
CA ARG A 243 -4.74 19.54 0.64
C ARG A 243 -5.33 20.81 0.05
N LEU A 244 -6.65 20.92 0.14
CA LEU A 244 -7.42 22.16 -0.02
C LEU A 244 -8.20 22.46 1.29
N PRO A 245 -8.46 23.74 1.63
CA PRO A 245 -7.87 24.93 1.00
C PRO A 245 -6.36 25.00 1.20
N PHE A 246 -5.68 25.81 0.40
CA PHE A 246 -4.27 26.13 0.64
C PHE A 246 -4.14 27.01 1.89
N PRO A 247 -3.03 26.91 2.66
CA PRO A 247 -2.70 27.91 3.67
C PRO A 247 -2.74 29.32 3.05
N GLU A 248 -3.47 30.24 3.67
CA GLU A 248 -3.64 31.62 3.15
C GLU A 248 -2.51 32.55 3.58
N ASP A 249 -1.78 32.17 4.63
CA ASP A 249 -0.70 32.91 5.26
C ASP A 249 0.66 32.75 4.56
N ASP A 250 0.75 31.89 3.54
CA ASP A 250 1.98 31.63 2.79
C ASP A 250 1.73 31.63 1.26
N PRO A 251 1.78 32.80 0.61
CA PRO A 251 1.55 32.92 -0.84
C PRO A 251 2.55 32.13 -1.69
N GLN A 252 3.80 31.99 -1.22
CA GLN A 252 4.84 31.24 -1.93
C GLN A 252 4.52 29.75 -1.89
N TRP A 253 4.24 29.20 -0.71
CA TRP A 253 3.89 27.79 -0.58
C TRP A 253 2.60 27.45 -1.34
N LYS A 254 1.62 28.36 -1.35
CA LYS A 254 0.42 28.23 -2.21
C LYS A 254 0.80 28.12 -3.68
N ALA A 255 1.67 28.99 -4.19
CA ALA A 255 2.12 28.94 -5.59
C ALA A 255 2.87 27.65 -5.90
N ASP A 256 3.73 27.19 -5.00
CA ASP A 256 4.49 25.94 -5.16
C ASP A 256 3.58 24.72 -5.22
N ARG A 257 2.54 24.67 -4.38
CA ARG A 257 1.56 23.58 -4.40
C ARG A 257 0.68 23.60 -5.65
N ILE A 258 0.35 24.78 -6.17
CA ILE A 258 -0.30 24.89 -7.49
C ILE A 258 0.61 24.29 -8.56
N THR A 259 1.91 24.62 -8.57
CA THR A 259 2.88 24.04 -9.50
C THR A 259 2.95 22.51 -9.38
N ILE A 260 2.94 21.96 -8.17
CA ILE A 260 2.91 20.49 -7.97
C ILE A 260 1.61 19.88 -8.53
N LEU A 261 0.45 20.52 -8.31
CA LEU A 261 -0.81 20.05 -8.88
C LEU A 261 -0.85 20.12 -10.41
N GLN A 262 -0.13 21.06 -11.02
CA GLN A 262 0.09 21.11 -12.46
C GLN A 262 0.97 19.96 -12.93
N GLY A 263 2.06 19.66 -12.23
CA GLY A 263 2.92 18.51 -12.51
C GLY A 263 2.21 17.16 -12.36
N LEU A 264 1.22 17.07 -11.48
CA LEU A 264 0.35 15.89 -11.36
C LEU A 264 -0.76 15.84 -12.44
N GLY A 265 -0.88 16.89 -13.26
CA GLY A 265 -1.94 17.06 -14.25
C GLY A 265 -3.32 17.22 -13.63
N VAL A 266 -3.44 17.51 -12.33
CA VAL A 266 -4.71 17.81 -11.65
C VAL A 266 -5.21 19.19 -12.06
N LEU A 267 -4.27 20.11 -12.26
CA LEU A 267 -4.48 21.40 -12.91
C LEU A 267 -3.76 21.40 -14.26
N ASP A 268 -4.29 22.13 -15.24
CA ASP A 268 -3.58 22.41 -16.49
C ASP A 268 -2.48 23.48 -16.27
N PRO A 269 -1.61 23.74 -17.26
CA PRO A 269 -0.56 24.76 -17.14
C PRO A 269 -1.07 26.18 -16.86
N LYS A 270 -2.37 26.46 -17.08
CA LYS A 270 -3.03 27.74 -16.77
C LYS A 270 -3.67 27.75 -15.38
N GLY A 271 -3.68 26.63 -14.67
CA GLY A 271 -4.27 26.49 -13.34
C GLY A 271 -5.73 26.05 -13.34
N ASN A 272 -6.30 25.65 -14.48
CA ASN A 272 -7.69 25.17 -14.54
C ASN A 272 -7.77 23.69 -14.14
N PRO A 273 -8.82 23.25 -13.43
CA PRO A 273 -9.07 21.84 -13.16
C PRO A 273 -9.11 20.96 -14.41
N THR A 274 -8.54 19.76 -14.31
CA THR A 274 -8.65 18.71 -15.35
C THR A 274 -9.54 17.55 -14.89
N ALA A 275 -9.77 16.57 -15.77
CA ALA A 275 -10.44 15.32 -15.41
C ALA A 275 -9.75 14.54 -14.28
N ARG A 276 -8.43 14.76 -14.04
CA ARG A 276 -7.72 14.11 -12.92
C ARG A 276 -8.17 14.62 -11.57
N LEU A 277 -8.74 15.82 -11.48
CA LEU A 277 -9.27 16.33 -10.22
C LEU A 277 -10.40 15.43 -9.71
N ASP A 278 -11.25 14.91 -10.58
CA ASP A 278 -12.35 14.03 -10.17
C ASP A 278 -11.85 12.68 -9.67
N ALA A 279 -10.77 12.15 -10.26
CA ALA A 279 -10.10 10.96 -9.75
C ALA A 279 -9.47 11.20 -8.36
N VAL A 280 -8.81 12.36 -8.17
CA VAL A 280 -8.25 12.76 -6.87
C VAL A 280 -9.34 12.86 -5.79
N LYS A 281 -10.48 13.46 -6.13
CA LYS A 281 -11.65 13.56 -5.24
C LYS A 281 -12.25 12.19 -4.94
N GLY A 282 -12.50 11.37 -5.96
CA GLY A 282 -13.12 10.05 -5.83
C GLY A 282 -12.27 9.05 -5.03
N ALA A 283 -10.94 9.14 -5.16
CA ALA A 283 -9.99 8.35 -4.37
C ALA A 283 -9.61 9.02 -3.03
N ASP A 284 -10.24 10.15 -2.67
CA ASP A 284 -10.04 10.89 -1.43
C ASP A 284 -8.57 11.36 -1.20
N MET A 285 -7.76 11.47 -2.27
CA MET A 285 -6.28 11.56 -2.25
C MET A 285 -5.72 12.73 -1.43
N ALA A 286 -6.52 13.75 -1.20
CA ALA A 286 -6.21 14.92 -0.39
C ALA A 286 -7.42 15.29 0.48
N ARG A 287 -7.20 15.92 1.64
CA ARG A 287 -8.30 16.59 2.36
C ARG A 287 -8.70 17.83 1.56
N LEU A 288 -10.02 18.02 1.37
CA LEU A 288 -10.54 19.07 0.49
C LEU A 288 -11.20 20.24 1.23
N THR A 289 -11.34 20.12 2.56
CA THR A 289 -11.84 21.20 3.41
C THR A 289 -10.92 21.37 4.62
N GLN A 290 -10.96 22.56 5.22
CA GLN A 290 -10.17 22.89 6.40
C GLN A 290 -10.63 22.04 7.60
N GLU A 291 -11.93 21.84 7.77
CA GLU A 291 -12.52 21.04 8.84
C GLU A 291 -12.07 19.58 8.76
N ALA A 292 -12.03 19.00 7.55
CA ALA A 292 -11.58 17.63 7.34
C ALA A 292 -10.09 17.47 7.66
N PHE A 293 -9.27 18.47 7.33
CA PHE A 293 -7.84 18.49 7.69
C PHE A 293 -7.65 18.61 9.20
N ASP A 294 -8.33 19.57 9.84
CA ASP A 294 -8.20 19.84 11.27
C ASP A 294 -8.70 18.69 12.14
N ALA A 295 -9.75 17.99 11.71
CA ALA A 295 -10.24 16.80 12.38
C ALA A 295 -9.16 15.70 12.48
N GLU A 296 -8.44 15.43 11.37
CA GLU A 296 -7.35 14.45 11.35
C GLU A 296 -6.09 14.96 12.07
N ARG A 297 -5.83 16.27 11.99
CA ARG A 297 -4.73 16.94 12.73
C ARG A 297 -4.93 16.81 14.23
N ALA A 298 -6.15 17.02 14.72
CA ALA A 298 -6.51 16.90 16.12
C ALA A 298 -6.40 15.45 16.62
N LYS A 299 -6.80 14.45 15.81
CA LYS A 299 -6.59 13.03 16.12
C LYS A 299 -5.10 12.70 16.29
N THR A 300 -4.26 13.24 15.42
CA THR A 300 -2.81 13.05 15.49
C THR A 300 -2.25 13.60 16.81
N LEU A 301 -2.57 14.85 17.16
CA LEU A 301 -2.14 15.48 18.41
C LEU A 301 -2.61 14.70 19.65
N ARG A 302 -3.87 14.24 19.67
CA ARG A 302 -4.39 13.43 20.78
C ARG A 302 -3.59 12.15 20.99
N THR A 303 -3.03 11.57 19.94
CA THR A 303 -2.24 10.33 20.04
C THR A 303 -0.85 10.54 20.58
N CYS A 304 -0.28 11.75 20.43
CA CYS A 304 1.03 12.08 21.00
C CYS A 304 0.96 12.29 22.52
N ASN A 305 -0.15 12.86 23.00
CA ASN A 305 -0.28 13.38 24.36
C ASN A 305 -0.21 12.36 25.52
N PRO A 306 -0.49 11.05 25.35
CA PRO A 306 -0.24 10.07 26.40
C PRO A 306 1.24 9.91 26.77
N CYS A 307 2.16 10.29 25.87
CA CYS A 307 3.61 10.11 26.05
C CYS A 307 4.42 11.42 25.98
N HIS A 308 3.84 12.49 25.46
CA HIS A 308 4.50 13.77 25.25
C HIS A 308 3.62 14.93 25.71
N SER A 309 4.25 16.06 26.05
CA SER A 309 3.48 17.29 26.30
C SER A 309 2.83 17.78 25.01
N ALA A 310 1.65 18.38 25.12
CA ALA A 310 0.95 18.95 23.96
C ALA A 310 1.78 20.00 23.22
N ASN A 311 2.59 20.78 23.94
CA ASN A 311 3.47 21.78 23.34
C ASN A 311 4.59 21.14 22.52
N PHE A 312 5.21 20.07 23.04
CA PHE A 312 6.23 19.32 22.29
C PHE A 312 5.63 18.73 21.02
N ALA A 313 4.48 18.06 21.11
CA ALA A 313 3.82 17.44 19.96
C ALA A 313 3.46 18.47 18.87
N LYS A 314 2.88 19.61 19.27
CA LYS A 314 2.56 20.71 18.35
C LYS A 314 3.82 21.24 17.66
N GLU A 315 4.88 21.50 18.41
CA GLU A 315 6.12 22.04 17.86
C GLU A 315 6.79 21.07 16.88
N GLN A 316 6.90 19.79 17.23
CA GLN A 316 7.50 18.78 16.33
C GLN A 316 6.74 18.63 15.03
N LEU A 317 5.40 18.66 15.08
CA LEU A 317 4.62 18.56 13.88
C LEU A 317 4.66 19.86 13.06
N ARG A 318 4.77 21.04 13.70
CA ARG A 318 5.01 22.32 13.02
C ARG A 318 6.35 22.31 12.27
N GLN A 319 7.40 21.77 12.89
CA GLN A 319 8.71 21.60 12.24
C GLN A 319 8.63 20.64 11.05
N SER A 320 7.87 19.54 11.17
CA SER A 320 7.63 18.61 10.05
C SER A 320 6.89 19.29 8.88
N GLU A 321 5.91 20.14 9.18
CA GLU A 321 5.22 20.96 8.18
C GLU A 321 6.15 22.01 7.54
N GLY A 322 7.10 22.56 8.30
CA GLY A 322 8.16 23.43 7.78
C GLY A 322 9.04 22.72 6.75
N LEU A 323 9.52 21.50 7.04
CA LEU A 323 10.29 20.73 6.07
C LEU A 323 9.46 20.33 4.84
N LEU A 324 8.17 20.01 5.00
CA LEU A 324 7.28 19.77 3.87
C LEU A 324 7.17 21.01 2.97
N ARG A 325 7.03 22.21 3.55
CA ARG A 325 7.00 23.45 2.79
C ARG A 325 8.30 23.64 2.00
N ASP A 326 9.45 23.45 2.64
CA ASP A 326 10.74 23.65 1.99
C ASP A 326 10.98 22.60 0.88
N ALA A 327 10.53 21.36 1.08
CA ALA A 327 10.54 20.31 0.06
C ALA A 327 9.59 20.61 -1.11
N ASP A 328 8.41 21.16 -0.84
CA ASP A 328 7.46 21.61 -1.87
C ASP A 328 8.06 22.73 -2.74
N HIS A 329 8.85 23.63 -2.13
CA HIS A 329 9.54 24.68 -2.85
C HIS A 329 10.53 24.12 -3.88
N LEU A 330 11.44 23.24 -3.46
CA LEU A 330 12.40 22.59 -4.37
C LEU A 330 11.70 21.79 -5.47
N MET A 331 10.64 21.05 -5.12
CA MET A 331 9.84 20.31 -6.09
C MET A 331 9.22 21.23 -7.14
N ALA A 332 8.67 22.37 -6.72
CA ALA A 332 8.09 23.35 -7.64
C ALA A 332 9.17 23.99 -8.54
N GLU A 333 10.37 24.26 -8.02
CA GLU A 333 11.51 24.71 -8.85
C GLU A 333 11.88 23.67 -9.92
N GLY A 334 11.97 22.39 -9.55
CA GLY A 334 12.25 21.31 -10.50
C GLY A 334 11.19 21.23 -11.61
N ILE A 335 9.90 21.30 -11.24
CA ILE A 335 8.80 21.29 -12.21
C ILE A 335 8.89 22.49 -13.16
N ARG A 336 9.17 23.69 -12.63
CA ARG A 336 9.30 24.92 -13.44
C ARG A 336 10.48 24.83 -14.41
N GLU A 337 11.61 24.25 -13.99
CA GLU A 337 12.78 24.08 -14.85
C GLU A 337 12.46 23.18 -16.06
N VAL A 338 11.81 22.03 -15.82
CA VAL A 338 11.40 21.12 -16.90
C VAL A 338 10.29 21.73 -17.76
N ALA A 339 9.34 22.43 -17.15
CA ALA A 339 8.30 23.15 -17.89
C ALA A 339 8.89 24.23 -18.81
N ALA A 340 9.95 24.93 -18.38
CA ALA A 340 10.64 25.92 -19.20
C ALA A 340 11.27 25.29 -20.45
N LEU A 341 11.78 24.05 -20.38
CA LEU A 341 12.27 23.35 -21.57
C LEU A 341 11.19 23.11 -22.64
N TYR A 342 9.95 22.86 -22.22
CA TYR A 342 8.81 22.79 -23.14
C TYR A 342 8.46 24.17 -23.73
N GLN A 343 8.47 25.22 -22.91
CA GLN A 343 8.22 26.60 -23.35
C GLN A 343 9.26 27.10 -24.35
N ASP A 344 10.53 26.73 -24.12
CA ASP A 344 11.67 27.04 -24.98
C ASP A 344 11.67 26.22 -26.30
N GLY A 345 10.77 25.24 -26.44
CA GLY A 345 10.72 24.31 -27.58
C GLY A 345 11.88 23.30 -27.61
N VAL A 346 12.65 23.20 -26.52
CA VAL A 346 13.74 22.22 -26.37
C VAL A 346 13.18 20.82 -26.17
N LEU A 347 12.13 20.71 -25.36
CA LEU A 347 11.32 19.50 -25.26
C LEU A 347 10.09 19.62 -26.15
N GLN A 348 9.74 18.50 -26.81
CA GLN A 348 8.55 18.37 -27.63
C GLN A 348 7.49 17.59 -26.87
N LYS A 349 6.23 18.03 -26.94
CA LYS A 349 5.11 17.37 -26.26
C LYS A 349 5.01 15.89 -26.69
N PRO A 350 5.14 14.93 -25.77
CA PRO A 350 4.92 13.53 -26.08
C PRO A 350 3.49 13.27 -26.53
N LYS A 351 3.28 12.28 -27.42
CA LYS A 351 1.95 11.96 -27.99
C LYS A 351 0.90 11.68 -26.90
N GLY A 352 1.29 11.03 -25.80
CA GLY A 352 0.42 10.66 -24.69
C GLY A 352 0.16 11.78 -23.67
N TYR A 353 0.89 12.90 -23.73
CA TYR A 353 0.75 13.97 -22.75
C TYR A 353 -0.44 14.88 -23.11
N ALA A 354 -1.17 15.30 -22.07
CA ALA A 354 -2.30 16.22 -22.22
C ALA A 354 -1.86 17.62 -22.70
N SER A 355 -0.69 18.09 -22.26
CA SER A 355 -0.13 19.40 -22.63
C SER A 355 1.40 19.34 -22.70
N ALA A 356 2.04 20.37 -23.26
CA ALA A 356 3.50 20.51 -23.29
C ALA A 356 4.02 20.94 -21.90
N PHE A 357 3.94 20.02 -20.94
CA PHE A 357 4.24 20.23 -19.53
C PHE A 357 4.63 18.88 -18.91
N PRO A 358 5.55 18.83 -17.93
CA PRO A 358 5.92 17.58 -17.26
C PRO A 358 4.73 16.90 -16.57
N ASP A 359 4.67 15.58 -16.64
CA ASP A 359 3.62 14.77 -16.02
C ASP A 359 4.22 13.73 -15.05
N LEU A 360 4.15 14.02 -13.75
CA LEU A 360 4.74 13.22 -12.68
C LEU A 360 4.11 11.82 -12.54
N LEU A 361 2.90 11.60 -13.10
CA LEU A 361 2.21 10.30 -13.04
C LEU A 361 2.56 9.37 -14.21
N THR A 362 3.51 9.78 -15.06
CA THR A 362 4.09 8.91 -16.10
C THR A 362 5.20 8.03 -15.55
N PHE A 363 5.69 8.31 -14.34
CA PHE A 363 6.67 7.49 -13.63
C PHE A 363 7.93 7.22 -14.47
N HIS A 364 8.34 5.97 -14.57
CA HIS A 364 9.48 5.53 -15.38
C HIS A 364 9.20 5.58 -16.89
N ASP A 365 7.93 5.76 -17.30
CA ASP A 365 7.55 5.92 -18.71
C ASP A 365 7.73 7.37 -19.19
N ALA A 366 8.19 8.27 -18.31
CA ALA A 366 8.62 9.60 -18.70
C ALA A 366 9.70 9.50 -19.81
N PRO A 367 9.57 10.28 -20.91
CA PRO A 367 10.30 10.01 -22.15
C PRO A 367 11.74 10.53 -22.15
N THR A 368 12.12 11.35 -21.16
CA THR A 368 13.45 11.96 -21.09
C THR A 368 14.10 11.75 -19.71
N PRO A 369 15.44 11.66 -19.63
CA PRO A 369 16.13 11.53 -18.33
C PRO A 369 15.84 12.67 -17.35
N VAL A 370 15.66 13.91 -17.84
CA VAL A 370 15.30 15.06 -16.99
C VAL A 370 13.91 14.91 -16.39
N GLU A 371 12.95 14.35 -17.12
CA GLU A 371 11.61 14.04 -16.59
C GLU A 371 11.61 12.82 -15.67
N GLN A 372 12.45 11.80 -15.93
CA GLN A 372 12.63 10.66 -15.02
C GLN A 372 13.25 11.09 -13.69
N THR A 373 14.24 11.98 -13.72
CA THR A 373 14.84 12.57 -12.52
C THR A 373 13.82 13.41 -11.75
N LEU A 374 13.01 14.21 -12.45
CA LEU A 374 11.91 14.95 -11.84
C LEU A 374 10.88 14.02 -11.18
N PHE A 375 10.59 12.88 -11.80
CA PHE A 375 9.72 11.85 -11.22
C PHE A 375 10.32 11.27 -9.93
N VAL A 376 11.60 10.89 -9.93
CA VAL A 376 12.30 10.37 -8.74
C VAL A 376 12.34 11.42 -7.63
N MET A 377 12.64 12.67 -7.97
CA MET A 377 12.58 13.81 -7.05
C MET A 377 11.22 13.91 -6.35
N PHE A 378 10.13 13.71 -7.10
CA PHE A 378 8.78 13.76 -6.57
C PHE A 378 8.39 12.52 -5.75
N LEU A 379 8.51 11.33 -6.34
CA LEU A 379 7.92 10.12 -5.77
C LEU A 379 8.86 9.41 -4.79
N GLU A 380 10.17 9.62 -4.86
CA GLU A 380 11.14 9.04 -3.92
C GLU A 380 11.59 10.08 -2.89
N HIS A 381 12.30 11.11 -3.33
CA HIS A 381 13.03 11.99 -2.39
C HIS A 381 12.12 12.97 -1.65
N ARG A 382 11.12 13.56 -2.30
CA ARG A 382 10.11 14.39 -1.62
C ARG A 382 9.30 13.57 -0.62
N MET A 383 8.87 12.37 -1.01
CA MET A 383 8.11 11.49 -0.13
C MET A 383 8.93 11.13 1.12
N ARG A 384 10.22 10.85 0.95
CA ARG A 384 11.14 10.55 2.06
C ARG A 384 11.35 11.74 2.99
N ALA A 385 11.56 12.94 2.44
CA ALA A 385 11.74 14.15 3.24
C ALA A 385 10.55 14.39 4.19
N PHE A 386 9.33 14.44 3.66
CA PHE A 386 8.16 14.72 4.50
C PHE A 386 7.79 13.53 5.38
N GLN A 387 7.73 12.30 4.85
CA GLN A 387 7.30 11.15 5.64
C GLN A 387 8.33 10.84 6.74
N GLY A 388 9.63 11.01 6.46
CA GLY A 388 10.70 10.87 7.45
C GLY A 388 10.51 11.84 8.62
N ALA A 389 10.15 13.09 8.33
CA ALA A 389 9.84 14.10 9.35
C ALA A 389 8.67 13.66 10.23
N PHE A 390 7.54 13.28 9.62
CA PHE A 390 6.32 12.88 10.35
C PHE A 390 6.47 11.56 11.12
N HIS A 391 7.41 10.69 10.74
CA HIS A 391 7.74 9.46 11.47
C HIS A 391 8.94 9.61 12.41
N ALA A 392 9.42 10.84 12.64
CA ALA A 392 10.55 11.15 13.51
C ALA A 392 11.83 10.36 13.16
N ASN A 393 12.10 10.21 11.87
CA ASN A 393 13.31 9.60 11.34
C ASN A 393 14.21 10.66 10.68
N PRO A 394 15.27 11.13 11.37
CA PRO A 394 16.11 12.21 10.86
C PRO A 394 16.93 11.81 9.63
N ASP A 395 17.26 10.52 9.48
CA ASP A 395 18.07 10.02 8.37
C ASP A 395 17.27 10.05 7.07
N TYR A 396 16.03 9.56 7.10
CA TYR A 396 15.11 9.66 5.97
C TYR A 396 14.65 11.09 5.67
N ALA A 397 14.45 11.91 6.71
CA ALA A 397 14.09 13.31 6.52
C ALA A 397 15.23 14.10 5.83
N ASN A 398 16.48 13.86 6.25
CA ASN A 398 17.64 14.58 5.77
C ASN A 398 18.34 13.87 4.60
N TRP A 399 19.06 12.78 4.87
CA TRP A 399 20.00 12.19 3.91
C TRP A 399 19.31 11.51 2.73
N TYR A 400 18.24 10.77 2.96
CA TYR A 400 17.48 10.13 1.87
C TYR A 400 16.34 11.01 1.32
N GLY A 401 16.13 12.19 1.91
CA GLY A 401 15.04 13.10 1.59
C GLY A 401 15.58 14.46 1.13
N TRP A 402 15.71 15.40 2.06
CA TRP A 402 16.15 16.78 1.79
C TRP A 402 17.45 16.88 0.97
N SER A 403 18.48 16.12 1.33
CA SER A 403 19.77 16.12 0.64
C SER A 403 19.63 15.65 -0.80
N GLU A 404 18.88 14.58 -1.06
CA GLU A 404 18.65 14.10 -2.41
C GLU A 404 17.79 15.06 -3.23
N LEU A 405 16.76 15.69 -2.63
CA LEU A 405 15.98 16.73 -3.31
C LEU A 405 16.85 17.88 -3.82
N GLN A 406 17.84 18.31 -3.03
CA GLN A 406 18.78 19.34 -3.49
C GLN A 406 19.63 18.86 -4.66
N ARG A 407 20.10 17.60 -4.59
CA ARG A 407 20.93 17.00 -5.64
C ARG A 407 20.15 16.82 -6.94
N ASP A 408 18.92 16.33 -6.86
CA ASP A 408 18.02 16.21 -8.02
C ASP A 408 17.82 17.55 -8.71
N LEU A 409 17.57 18.62 -7.94
CA LEU A 409 17.37 19.95 -8.53
C LEU A 409 18.62 20.47 -9.24
N VAL A 410 19.81 20.23 -8.67
CA VAL A 410 21.08 20.55 -9.33
C VAL A 410 21.25 19.75 -10.63
N GLU A 411 20.92 18.46 -10.60
CA GLU A 411 21.02 17.59 -11.78
C GLU A 411 20.03 18.01 -12.88
N ILE A 412 18.79 18.31 -12.52
CA ILE A 412 17.76 18.81 -13.43
C ILE A 412 18.22 20.11 -14.10
N ARG A 413 18.77 21.05 -13.33
CA ARG A 413 19.30 22.32 -13.86
C ARG A 413 20.46 22.09 -14.82
N ALA A 414 21.40 21.21 -14.49
CA ALA A 414 22.53 20.87 -15.35
C ALA A 414 22.06 20.23 -16.66
N MET A 415 21.14 19.26 -16.60
CA MET A 415 20.54 18.65 -17.79
C MET A 415 19.80 19.68 -18.65
N ALA A 416 19.02 20.57 -18.03
CA ALA A 416 18.28 21.60 -18.75
C ALA A 416 19.22 22.58 -19.48
N GLU A 417 20.32 23.00 -18.84
CA GLU A 417 21.35 23.82 -19.47
C GLU A 417 22.00 23.10 -20.68
N ASP A 418 22.38 21.84 -20.49
CA ASP A 418 22.98 21.01 -21.53
C ASP A 418 22.05 20.84 -22.74
N MET A 419 20.77 20.57 -22.50
CA MET A 419 19.75 20.45 -23.53
C MET A 419 19.57 21.75 -24.31
N ARG A 420 19.51 22.90 -23.62
CA ARG A 420 19.46 24.22 -24.27
C ARG A 420 20.72 24.48 -25.10
N ARG A 421 21.90 24.11 -24.61
CA ARG A 421 23.17 24.26 -25.33
C ARG A 421 23.20 23.43 -26.61
N VAL A 422 22.70 22.20 -26.57
CA VAL A 422 22.59 21.34 -27.76
C VAL A 422 21.59 21.91 -28.77
N ALA A 423 20.42 22.36 -28.30
CA ALA A 423 19.39 22.95 -29.16
C ALA A 423 19.86 24.25 -29.85
N ARG A 424 20.72 25.05 -29.19
CA ARG A 424 21.28 26.30 -29.74
C ARG A 424 22.40 26.08 -30.75
N LYS A 425 23.06 24.92 -30.79
CA LYS A 425 24.07 24.64 -31.82
C LYS A 425 23.34 24.45 -33.16
N PRO A 426 23.55 25.31 -34.17
CA PRO A 426 23.05 25.02 -35.50
C PRO A 426 23.67 23.70 -35.92
N ALA A 427 22.87 22.80 -36.51
CA ALA A 427 23.35 21.54 -37.07
C ALA A 427 24.64 21.83 -37.85
N ALA A 428 25.79 21.40 -37.31
CA ALA A 428 27.07 21.62 -37.94
C ALA A 428 26.95 20.99 -39.33
N LYS A 429 27.05 21.86 -40.36
CA LYS A 429 26.88 21.56 -41.77
C LYS A 429 27.17 20.10 -42.10
N ALA A 430 26.17 19.40 -42.60
CA ALA A 430 26.37 18.25 -43.47
C ALA A 430 27.17 18.73 -44.70
N ALA A 431 28.50 18.79 -44.57
CA ALA A 431 29.41 19.19 -45.64
C ALA A 431 30.78 18.53 -45.40
N ALA A 432 30.87 17.26 -45.76
CA ALA A 432 32.05 16.75 -46.44
C ALA A 432 31.57 15.81 -47.54
N LYS A 433 31.39 16.34 -48.75
CA LYS A 433 31.29 15.50 -49.96
C LYS A 433 32.52 14.56 -49.98
N PRO A 434 32.37 13.28 -50.32
CA PRO A 434 33.51 12.40 -50.45
C PRO A 434 34.45 12.96 -51.53
N ARG A 435 35.73 13.10 -51.18
CA ARG A 435 36.78 13.45 -52.14
C ARG A 435 36.75 12.42 -53.28
N PRO A 436 36.79 12.82 -54.55
CA PRO A 436 36.89 11.87 -55.65
C PRO A 436 38.22 11.12 -55.54
N SER A 437 38.15 9.80 -55.68
CA SER A 437 39.30 8.90 -55.65
C SER A 437 40.35 9.29 -56.70
N PRO A 438 41.66 9.25 -56.38
CA PRO A 438 42.69 9.54 -57.36
C PRO A 438 42.71 8.45 -58.45
N THR A 439 42.66 8.90 -59.70
CA THR A 439 42.77 8.07 -60.91
C THR A 439 44.13 7.33 -60.89
N PRO A 440 44.19 6.03 -61.20
CA PRO A 440 45.46 5.31 -61.25
C PRO A 440 46.29 5.79 -62.44
N ALA A 441 47.55 6.17 -62.18
CA ALA A 441 48.51 6.54 -63.20
C ALA A 441 48.74 5.37 -64.17
N ALA A 442 48.71 5.68 -65.48
CA ALA A 442 48.96 4.74 -66.55
C ALA A 442 50.38 4.15 -66.43
N LYS A 443 50.49 2.82 -66.49
CA LYS A 443 51.77 2.13 -66.67
C LYS A 443 52.27 2.34 -68.10
N PRO A 444 53.57 2.63 -68.33
CA PRO A 444 54.13 2.62 -69.67
C PRO A 444 54.25 1.17 -70.16
N LYS A 445 53.77 0.92 -71.37
CA LYS A 445 54.01 -0.33 -72.12
C LYS A 445 55.38 -0.26 -72.80
N PRO A 446 56.12 -1.38 -72.93
CA PRO A 446 57.07 -1.56 -74.03
C PRO A 446 56.35 -1.71 -75.38
#